data_AF-D9Y1V4-F1
#
_entry.id   AF-D9Y1V4-F1
#
_cell.length_a   1.000
_cell.length_b   1.000
_cell.length_c   1.000
_cell.angle_alpha   90.00
_cell.angle_beta   90.00
_cell.angle_gamma   90.00
#
_symmetry.space_group_name_H-M   'P 1'
#
loop_
_entity.id
_entity.type
_entity.pdbx_description
1 polymer ?
#
loop_
_entity_poly.entity_id
_entity_poly.type
_entity_poly.pdbx_seq_one_letter_code
_entity_poly.pdbx_strand_id
1 'polypeptide(L)'
;MPVFTRLRAARRRTRPHTRLRTRLRAAREAHPVAARALRLTVHVLAAALVVGALLMPNTAPALRPDRFTRIPAEAIIGAILLLALPRRPRTVVAALCGAGIGVLTVLNLLDMGFTEYLGRGFNLVLDWGLLDDAQTYVADALGGTAATAAAVGAVVLALLLVAVTALAAVRLGNLLARHRTRSARGALIAGTAWVACAALGVQLAGLPVASERAAGALKGQTRRVVETLRDEAAFEKESRADTFGATPPEQLVPDLRGKDVVFAFIESYGRAAVEDPLVAPGVTRTLDTRTAALARAGFHARSGWLTSATYGGSSWLGHSTALSGLWVDNQQRYRTVTAGDHLTLTRAFRETGAWDTVGVMPGVQKAWPEAEWYGLDKVYDAFDLGYRGPKFSWSTMPDQYALEAFERLEHGRKRDRPLMSEVILTSSHQPWAPIPELVGWDELGDGSVFDAIQRAGKKPAGVVADGAASKREYGRSITYSVTSLTQWLERYGTDDTVLVFLGDHQPLARVSGDRASRDVPVSVVAKDPEVLEKIADWDWTEGLRPAEDAPVWRMSDFRDRFLTAYGSTPHPTGG
;
A
#
# COMPACT_ATOMS: atom_id res chain seq x y z
N MET A 1 87.13 17.73 -24.29
CA MET A 1 86.68 18.24 -22.98
C MET A 1 85.18 18.44 -23.02
N PRO A 2 84.36 17.69 -22.25
CA PRO A 2 82.92 17.89 -22.24
C PRO A 2 82.41 18.60 -20.98
N VAL A 3 81.24 19.20 -21.17
CA VAL A 3 80.53 20.19 -20.37
C VAL A 3 79.27 19.53 -19.76
N PHE A 4 79.10 19.73 -18.45
CA PHE A 4 77.84 19.90 -17.68
C PHE A 4 76.92 18.72 -17.24
N THR A 5 76.87 18.56 -15.90
CA THR A 5 75.71 18.41 -14.95
C THR A 5 74.62 17.34 -15.14
N ARG A 6 74.29 16.57 -14.08
CA ARG A 6 73.35 16.94 -12.96
C ARG A 6 72.95 15.72 -12.09
N LEU A 7 72.81 15.99 -10.79
CA LEU A 7 72.25 15.18 -9.71
C LEU A 7 71.00 14.33 -10.03
N ARG A 8 70.97 13.09 -9.52
CA ARG A 8 69.72 12.35 -9.19
C ARG A 8 69.83 11.70 -7.80
N ALA A 9 69.28 12.37 -6.79
CA ALA A 9 68.88 11.75 -5.53
C ALA A 9 67.42 11.27 -5.65
N ALA A 10 67.20 9.96 -5.60
CA ALA A 10 65.86 9.37 -5.64
C ALA A 10 65.16 9.49 -4.27
N ARG A 11 64.27 10.48 -4.12
CA ARG A 11 63.29 10.55 -3.03
C ARG A 11 62.21 9.47 -3.22
N ARG A 12 62.19 8.47 -2.33
CA ARG A 12 61.04 7.57 -2.13
C ARG A 12 59.82 8.38 -1.66
N ARG A 13 58.83 8.56 -2.54
CA ARG A 13 57.48 9.03 -2.18
C ARG A 13 56.72 7.92 -1.43
N THR A 14 56.66 8.00 -0.10
CA THR A 14 55.74 7.20 0.71
C THR A 14 54.29 7.64 0.49
N ARG A 15 53.44 6.72 0.01
CA ARG A 15 51.99 6.94 -0.23
C ARG A 15 51.25 7.37 1.06
N PRO A 16 50.24 8.25 1.00
CA PRO A 16 49.57 8.83 2.18
C PRO A 16 48.85 7.82 3.11
N HIS A 17 48.44 6.64 2.62
CA HIS A 17 47.75 5.62 3.43
C HIS A 17 48.60 4.97 4.54
N THR A 18 49.94 5.05 4.48
CA THR A 18 50.80 4.49 5.53
C THR A 18 50.88 5.37 6.78
N ARG A 19 50.71 6.70 6.66
CA ARG A 19 50.83 7.65 7.78
C ARG A 19 49.68 7.56 8.80
N LEU A 20 48.45 7.31 8.34
CA LEU A 20 47.30 7.14 9.25
C LEU A 20 47.41 5.82 10.03
N ARG A 21 47.84 4.74 9.37
CA ARG A 21 48.04 3.42 9.98
C ARG A 21 49.18 3.40 11.00
N THR A 22 50.27 4.13 10.74
CA THR A 22 51.37 4.28 11.71
C THR A 22 50.97 5.15 12.89
N ARG A 23 50.24 6.27 12.68
CA ARG A 23 49.70 7.08 13.78
C ARG A 23 48.71 6.31 14.67
N LEU A 24 47.81 5.51 14.06
CA LEU A 24 46.89 4.64 14.80
C LEU A 24 47.61 3.49 15.54
N ARG A 25 48.77 3.03 15.05
CA ARG A 25 49.62 2.08 15.77
C ARG A 25 50.31 2.75 16.97
N ALA A 26 50.94 3.90 16.75
CA ALA A 26 51.59 4.66 17.82
C ALA A 26 50.61 5.06 18.94
N ALA A 27 49.39 5.51 18.59
CA ALA A 27 48.35 5.82 19.59
C ALA A 27 47.84 4.57 20.34
N ARG A 28 47.82 3.39 19.70
CA ARG A 28 47.46 2.11 20.35
C ARG A 28 48.55 1.60 21.29
N GLU A 29 49.81 1.91 20.99
CA GLU A 29 50.97 1.60 21.84
C GLU A 29 51.06 2.57 23.02
N ALA A 30 50.69 3.84 22.83
CA ALA A 30 50.65 4.87 23.88
C ALA A 30 49.51 4.68 24.89
N HIS A 31 48.35 4.15 24.48
CA HIS A 31 47.19 3.92 25.36
C HIS A 31 46.63 2.50 25.25
N PRO A 32 47.31 1.49 25.84
CA PRO A 32 46.98 0.08 25.67
C PRO A 32 45.62 -0.28 26.30
N VAL A 33 45.24 0.36 27.41
CA VAL A 33 43.94 0.13 28.09
C VAL A 33 42.79 0.67 27.25
N ALA A 34 42.89 1.90 26.73
CA ALA A 34 41.88 2.49 25.85
C ALA A 34 41.75 1.72 24.52
N ALA A 35 42.86 1.27 23.94
CA ALA A 35 42.87 0.45 22.74
C ALA A 35 42.23 -0.94 22.96
N ARG A 36 42.38 -1.53 24.16
CA ARG A 36 41.75 -2.78 24.54
C ARG A 36 40.25 -2.61 24.78
N ALA A 37 39.86 -1.57 25.52
CA ALA A 37 38.46 -1.21 25.76
C ALA A 37 37.72 -0.98 24.44
N LEU A 38 38.25 -0.14 23.54
CA LEU A 38 37.66 0.12 22.23
C LEU A 38 37.49 -1.16 21.39
N ARG A 39 38.47 -2.07 21.41
CA ARG A 39 38.35 -3.35 20.70
C ARG A 39 37.23 -4.22 21.27
N LEU A 40 37.15 -4.32 22.59
CA LEU A 40 36.09 -5.05 23.30
C LEU A 40 34.72 -4.45 22.99
N THR A 41 34.56 -3.13 23.12
CA THR A 41 33.32 -2.42 22.80
C THR A 41 32.86 -2.74 21.39
N VAL A 42 33.74 -2.66 20.39
CA VAL A 42 33.35 -2.96 19.01
C VAL A 42 33.04 -4.45 18.80
N HIS A 43 33.65 -5.37 19.55
CA HIS A 43 33.26 -6.79 19.50
C HIS A 43 31.88 -7.02 20.10
N VAL A 44 31.56 -6.36 21.23
CA VAL A 44 30.24 -6.40 21.85
C VAL A 44 29.19 -5.81 20.93
N LEU A 45 29.45 -4.64 20.33
CA LEU A 45 28.54 -4.00 19.36
C LEU A 45 28.34 -4.87 18.12
N ALA A 46 29.39 -5.51 17.60
CA ALA A 46 29.26 -6.44 16.48
C ALA A 46 28.40 -7.65 16.83
N ALA A 47 28.57 -8.21 18.04
CA ALA A 47 27.75 -9.32 18.52
C ALA A 47 26.28 -8.89 18.74
N ALA A 48 26.06 -7.73 19.36
CA ALA A 48 24.74 -7.16 19.57
C ALA A 48 24.01 -6.89 18.25
N LEU A 49 24.70 -6.36 17.25
CA LEU A 49 24.14 -6.14 15.92
C LEU A 49 23.73 -7.46 15.25
N VAL A 50 24.61 -8.47 15.24
CA VAL A 50 24.32 -9.76 14.57
C VAL A 50 23.22 -10.53 15.29
N VAL A 51 23.27 -10.61 16.62
CA VAL A 51 22.22 -11.30 17.41
C VAL A 51 20.90 -10.54 17.34
N GLY A 52 20.94 -9.21 17.45
CA GLY A 52 19.77 -8.35 17.29
C GLY A 52 19.11 -8.54 15.91
N ALA A 53 19.90 -8.55 14.84
CA ALA A 53 19.43 -8.80 13.48
C ALA A 53 18.82 -10.21 13.31
N LEU A 54 19.43 -11.24 13.89
CA LEU A 54 18.90 -12.62 13.85
C LEU A 54 17.57 -12.78 14.59
N LEU A 55 17.36 -12.01 15.66
CA LEU A 55 16.14 -12.05 16.49
C LEU A 55 15.10 -11.01 16.09
N MET A 56 15.43 -10.10 15.18
CA MET A 56 14.61 -8.97 14.77
C MET A 56 13.21 -9.47 14.36
N PRO A 57 12.13 -8.95 14.98
CA PRO A 57 10.78 -9.23 14.52
C PRO A 57 10.51 -8.57 13.18
N ASN A 58 9.39 -8.93 12.55
CA ASN A 58 8.93 -8.37 11.27
C ASN A 58 7.62 -7.57 11.42
N THR A 59 7.16 -7.34 12.65
CA THR A 59 6.02 -6.47 12.95
C THR A 59 6.40 -5.51 14.08
N ALA A 60 5.94 -4.25 13.99
CA ALA A 60 6.27 -3.22 14.97
C ALA A 60 5.80 -3.56 16.40
N PRO A 61 4.56 -4.09 16.63
CA PRO A 61 4.12 -4.47 17.98
C PRO A 61 4.95 -5.59 18.65
N ALA A 62 5.67 -6.37 17.84
CA ALA A 62 6.54 -7.43 18.32
C ALA A 62 7.95 -6.94 18.68
N LEU A 63 8.30 -5.67 18.45
CA LEU A 63 9.56 -5.07 18.89
C LEU A 63 9.56 -4.86 20.41
N ARG A 64 9.82 -5.94 21.14
CA ARG A 64 9.85 -5.94 22.60
C ARG A 64 11.15 -6.53 23.15
N PRO A 65 11.69 -6.03 24.27
CA PRO A 65 12.97 -6.49 24.82
C PRO A 65 13.04 -8.00 25.08
N ASP A 66 11.93 -8.63 25.48
CA ASP A 66 11.80 -10.08 25.72
C ASP A 66 12.06 -10.93 24.46
N ARG A 67 11.87 -10.37 23.27
CA ARG A 67 12.17 -11.08 22.01
C ARG A 67 13.67 -11.22 21.76
N PHE A 68 14.48 -10.34 22.34
CA PHE A 68 15.93 -10.32 22.18
C PHE A 68 16.69 -11.12 23.25
N THR A 69 16.00 -11.72 24.22
CA THR A 69 16.62 -12.57 25.26
C THR A 69 16.79 -14.04 24.83
N ARG A 70 16.40 -14.37 23.60
CA ARG A 70 16.44 -15.74 23.06
C ARG A 70 17.82 -16.11 22.54
N ILE A 71 18.08 -17.41 22.43
CA ILE A 71 19.32 -17.94 21.86
C ILE A 71 19.05 -18.36 20.41
N PRO A 72 19.58 -17.63 19.40
CA PRO A 72 19.40 -17.99 18.00
C PRO A 72 20.29 -19.18 17.62
N ALA A 73 19.67 -20.26 17.15
CA ALA A 73 20.34 -21.47 16.67
C ALA A 73 21.33 -21.13 15.53
N GLU A 74 20.99 -20.15 14.70
CA GLU A 74 21.77 -19.70 13.55
C GLU A 74 23.11 -19.12 13.97
N ALA A 75 23.17 -18.44 15.13
CA ALA A 75 24.44 -17.94 15.66
C ALA A 75 25.35 -19.09 16.13
N ILE A 76 24.78 -20.14 16.72
CA ILE A 76 25.51 -21.33 17.18
C ILE A 76 26.05 -22.11 15.97
N ILE A 77 25.18 -22.40 14.99
CA ILE A 77 25.54 -23.10 13.75
C ILE A 77 26.59 -22.30 12.98
N GLY A 78 26.40 -20.99 12.83
CA GLY A 78 27.36 -20.09 12.20
C GLY A 78 28.71 -20.10 12.91
N ALA A 79 28.73 -20.09 14.25
CA ALA A 79 29.99 -20.17 15.01
C ALA A 79 30.72 -21.50 14.78
N ILE A 80 30.01 -22.64 14.77
CA ILE A 80 30.58 -23.96 14.50
C ILE A 80 31.16 -24.02 13.09
N LEU A 81 30.39 -23.60 12.08
CA LEU A 81 30.81 -23.57 10.68
C LEU A 81 32.07 -22.72 10.49
N LEU A 82 32.11 -21.51 11.06
CA LEU A 82 33.26 -20.62 10.94
C LEU A 82 34.50 -21.15 11.67
N LEU A 83 34.36 -21.97 12.71
CA LEU A 83 35.47 -22.63 13.41
C LEU A 83 36.05 -23.82 12.63
N ALA A 84 35.26 -24.44 11.74
CA ALA A 84 35.68 -25.54 10.88
C ALA A 84 36.48 -25.06 9.65
N LEU A 85 36.26 -23.81 9.21
CA LEU A 85 36.79 -23.31 7.94
C LEU A 85 38.20 -22.67 8.02
N PRO A 86 39.05 -22.89 7.00
CA PRO A 86 40.31 -22.16 6.82
C PRO A 86 40.11 -20.64 6.64
N ARG A 87 41.18 -19.85 6.82
CA ARG A 87 41.10 -18.37 6.89
C ARG A 87 40.38 -17.70 5.71
N ARG A 88 40.67 -18.10 4.47
CA ARG A 88 40.07 -17.53 3.25
C ARG A 88 38.58 -17.89 3.12
N PRO A 89 38.18 -19.17 3.06
CA PRO A 89 36.76 -19.55 2.97
C PRO A 89 35.95 -19.06 4.17
N ARG A 90 36.51 -19.05 5.39
CA ARG A 90 35.83 -18.49 6.58
C ARG A 90 35.46 -17.03 6.40
N THR A 91 36.34 -16.23 5.80
CA THR A 91 36.08 -14.79 5.58
C THR A 91 34.96 -14.60 4.58
N VAL A 92 34.97 -15.39 3.49
CA VAL A 92 33.92 -15.35 2.46
C VAL A 92 32.58 -15.80 3.06
N VAL A 93 32.54 -16.95 3.72
CA VAL A 93 31.33 -17.48 4.36
C VAL A 93 30.79 -16.51 5.41
N ALA A 94 31.64 -15.96 6.28
CA ALA A 94 31.21 -14.97 7.26
C ALA A 94 30.63 -13.70 6.62
N ALA A 95 31.24 -13.22 5.52
CA ALA A 95 30.73 -12.07 4.79
C ALA A 95 29.37 -12.36 4.14
N LEU A 96 29.21 -13.52 3.50
CA LEU A 96 27.96 -13.94 2.88
C LEU A 96 26.84 -14.14 3.92
N CYS A 97 27.11 -14.85 5.02
CA CYS A 97 26.14 -15.02 6.11
C CYS A 97 25.74 -13.68 6.73
N GLY A 98 26.72 -12.79 7.00
CA GLY A 98 26.42 -11.48 7.56
C GLY A 98 25.66 -10.57 6.59
N ALA A 99 25.96 -10.63 5.29
CA ALA A 99 25.19 -9.93 4.26
C ALA A 99 23.75 -10.47 4.18
N GLY A 100 23.57 -11.80 4.19
CA GLY A 100 22.25 -12.43 4.21
C GLY A 100 21.41 -12.05 5.42
N ILE A 101 22.01 -12.01 6.63
CA ILE A 101 21.36 -11.50 7.84
C ILE A 101 20.97 -10.02 7.68
N GLY A 102 21.85 -9.22 7.08
CA GLY A 102 21.56 -7.80 6.78
C GLY A 102 20.37 -7.65 5.84
N VAL A 103 20.31 -8.44 4.76
CA VAL A 103 19.19 -8.45 3.81
C VAL A 103 17.89 -8.87 4.51
N LEU A 104 17.91 -9.95 5.30
CA LEU A 104 16.73 -10.37 6.08
C LEU A 104 16.26 -9.29 7.06
N THR A 105 17.19 -8.51 7.62
CA THR A 105 16.84 -7.39 8.50
C THR A 105 16.14 -6.28 7.72
N VAL A 106 16.64 -5.94 6.51
CA VAL A 106 15.97 -4.98 5.62
C VAL A 106 14.56 -5.47 5.27
N LEU A 107 14.40 -6.75 4.92
CA LEU A 107 13.10 -7.34 4.62
C LEU A 107 12.15 -7.31 5.82
N ASN A 108 12.64 -7.56 7.03
CA ASN A 108 11.83 -7.44 8.25
C ASN A 108 11.37 -5.99 8.49
N LEU A 109 12.21 -4.99 8.19
CA LEU A 109 11.83 -3.57 8.29
C LEU A 109 10.79 -3.19 7.22
N LEU A 110 10.93 -3.73 6.00
CA LEU A 110 9.92 -3.56 4.95
C LEU A 110 8.59 -4.24 5.33
N ASP A 111 8.62 -5.46 5.88
CA ASP A 111 7.44 -6.15 6.40
C ASP A 111 6.71 -5.30 7.46
N MET A 112 7.44 -4.62 8.35
CA MET A 112 6.84 -3.72 9.33
C MET A 112 6.12 -2.55 8.66
N GLY A 113 6.80 -1.87 7.73
CA GLY A 113 6.22 -0.73 7.01
C GLY A 113 5.00 -1.13 6.20
N PHE A 114 5.08 -2.23 5.43
CA PHE A 114 3.98 -2.74 4.63
C PHE A 114 2.80 -3.19 5.50
N THR A 115 3.06 -3.78 6.66
CA THR A 115 1.98 -4.18 7.59
C THR A 115 1.26 -2.95 8.15
N GLU A 116 2.01 -1.90 8.50
CA GLU A 116 1.44 -0.64 9.03
C GLU A 116 0.64 0.12 7.96
N TYR A 117 1.14 0.18 6.72
CA TYR A 117 0.52 0.99 5.66
C TYR A 117 -0.52 0.23 4.84
N LEU A 118 -0.23 -1.02 4.46
CA LEU A 118 -1.04 -1.82 3.53
C LEU A 118 -1.72 -3.03 4.18
N GLY A 119 -1.57 -3.23 5.50
CA GLY A 119 -2.20 -4.33 6.23
C GLY A 119 -1.71 -5.72 5.81
N ARG A 120 -0.55 -5.82 5.15
CA ARG A 120 0.06 -7.09 4.68
C ARG A 120 1.59 -7.04 4.72
N GLY A 121 2.26 -8.18 4.66
CA GLY A 121 3.72 -8.26 4.57
C GLY A 121 4.26 -7.84 3.19
N PHE A 122 5.55 -7.53 3.13
CA PHE A 122 6.25 -7.19 1.90
C PHE A 122 6.54 -8.45 1.07
N ASN A 123 6.19 -8.40 -0.21
CA ASN A 123 6.43 -9.44 -1.18
C ASN A 123 7.51 -9.01 -2.17
N LEU A 124 8.66 -9.69 -2.08
CA LEU A 124 9.83 -9.51 -2.94
C LEU A 124 9.56 -9.66 -4.44
N VAL A 125 8.47 -10.31 -4.85
CA VAL A 125 8.11 -10.47 -6.27
C VAL A 125 7.24 -9.30 -6.74
N LEU A 126 6.28 -8.87 -5.91
CA LEU A 126 5.19 -8.00 -6.34
C LEU A 126 5.43 -6.51 -6.03
N ASP A 127 6.12 -6.20 -4.94
CA ASP A 127 5.98 -4.90 -4.29
C ASP A 127 7.05 -3.86 -4.67
N TRP A 128 8.01 -4.21 -5.51
CA TRP A 128 9.08 -3.27 -5.90
C TRP A 128 8.55 -2.01 -6.57
N GLY A 129 7.45 -2.12 -7.34
CA GLY A 129 6.82 -0.98 -8.00
C GLY A 129 6.18 0.01 -7.03
N LEU A 130 5.76 -0.43 -5.84
CA LEU A 130 5.08 0.42 -4.86
C LEU A 130 6.06 1.38 -4.13
N LEU A 131 7.37 1.22 -4.33
CA LEU A 131 8.37 2.13 -3.74
C LEU A 131 8.29 3.54 -4.35
N ASP A 132 7.89 3.65 -5.62
CA ASP A 132 7.69 4.94 -6.29
C ASP A 132 6.47 5.68 -5.70
N ASP A 133 5.41 4.93 -5.38
CA ASP A 133 4.22 5.46 -4.71
C ASP A 133 4.56 5.92 -3.29
N ALA A 134 5.36 5.14 -2.57
CA ALA A 134 5.87 5.52 -1.24
C ALA A 134 6.71 6.81 -1.29
N GLN A 135 7.52 7.01 -2.33
CA GLN A 135 8.27 8.27 -2.51
C GLN A 135 7.32 9.44 -2.78
N THR A 136 6.30 9.24 -3.61
CA THR A 136 5.29 10.26 -3.92
C THR A 136 4.54 10.68 -2.65
N TYR A 137 4.15 9.73 -1.80
CA TYR A 137 3.57 10.00 -0.50
C TYR A 137 4.45 10.90 0.39
N VAL A 138 5.76 10.62 0.46
CA VAL A 138 6.68 11.48 1.21
C VAL A 138 6.78 12.88 0.57
N ALA A 139 6.71 12.96 -0.76
CA ALA A 139 6.73 14.24 -1.46
C ALA A 139 5.49 15.08 -1.15
N ASP A 140 4.32 14.46 -1.03
CA ASP A 140 3.07 15.17 -0.72
C ASP A 140 2.99 15.57 0.76
N ALA A 141 3.60 14.80 1.67
CA ALA A 141 3.62 15.11 3.09
C ALA A 141 4.71 16.13 3.48
N LEU A 142 5.90 16.03 2.90
CA LEU A 142 7.12 16.75 3.35
C LEU A 142 7.82 17.55 2.23
N GLY A 143 7.37 17.45 0.98
CA GLY A 143 7.96 18.11 -0.19
C GLY A 143 8.92 17.23 -0.99
N GLY A 144 9.06 17.51 -2.29
CA GLY A 144 9.81 16.67 -3.23
C GLY A 144 11.30 16.51 -2.91
N THR A 145 11.97 17.56 -2.41
CA THR A 145 13.39 17.48 -2.01
C THR A 145 13.60 16.57 -0.81
N ALA A 146 12.71 16.63 0.18
CA ALA A 146 12.71 15.75 1.34
C ALA A 146 12.47 14.30 0.91
N ALA A 147 11.55 14.07 -0.04
CA ALA A 147 11.27 12.74 -0.57
C ALA A 147 12.48 12.11 -1.27
N THR A 148 13.15 12.85 -2.17
CA THR A 148 14.36 12.35 -2.84
C THR A 148 15.48 12.08 -1.84
N ALA A 149 15.69 12.98 -0.87
CA ALA A 149 16.70 12.78 0.17
C ALA A 149 16.38 11.55 1.05
N ALA A 150 15.11 11.34 1.40
CA ALA A 150 14.65 10.18 2.16
C ALA A 150 14.84 8.88 1.36
N ALA A 151 14.49 8.85 0.07
CA ALA A 151 14.67 7.70 -0.80
C ALA A 151 16.16 7.30 -0.94
N VAL A 152 17.03 8.26 -1.25
CA VAL A 152 18.48 8.04 -1.31
C VAL A 152 19.03 7.61 0.04
N GLY A 153 18.59 8.27 1.12
CA GLY A 153 18.97 7.93 2.49
C GLY A 153 18.58 6.49 2.86
N ALA A 154 17.38 6.04 2.49
CA ALA A 154 16.90 4.69 2.75
C ALA A 154 17.73 3.63 2.01
N VAL A 155 18.04 3.86 0.72
CA VAL A 155 18.90 2.97 -0.07
C VAL A 155 20.30 2.88 0.54
N VAL A 156 20.90 4.04 0.86
CA VAL A 156 22.23 4.08 1.49
C VAL A 156 22.20 3.37 2.85
N LEU A 157 21.18 3.58 3.67
CA LEU A 157 21.04 2.93 4.97
C LEU A 157 20.89 1.41 4.83
N ALA A 158 20.10 0.93 3.86
CA ALA A 158 19.95 -0.50 3.59
C ALA A 158 21.29 -1.14 3.16
N LEU A 159 22.02 -0.50 2.24
CA LEU A 159 23.34 -0.97 1.81
C LEU A 159 24.36 -0.94 2.94
N LEU A 160 24.36 0.12 3.76
CA LEU A 160 25.22 0.23 4.93
C LEU A 160 24.90 -0.84 5.96
N LEU A 161 23.62 -1.12 6.22
CA LEU A 161 23.21 -2.18 7.14
C LEU A 161 23.77 -3.53 6.68
N VAL A 162 23.59 -3.90 5.40
CA VAL A 162 24.13 -5.13 4.81
C VAL A 162 25.65 -5.19 4.90
N ALA A 163 26.34 -4.08 4.59
CA ALA A 163 27.79 -4.03 4.65
C ALA A 163 28.32 -4.14 6.09
N VAL A 164 27.70 -3.44 7.04
CA VAL A 164 28.11 -3.43 8.44
C VAL A 164 27.85 -4.78 9.11
N THR A 165 26.71 -5.44 8.81
CA THR A 165 26.45 -6.81 9.31
C THR A 165 27.44 -7.82 8.73
N ALA A 166 27.78 -7.73 7.44
CA ALA A 166 28.83 -8.55 6.82
C ALA A 166 30.19 -8.35 7.50
N LEU A 167 30.60 -7.09 7.72
CA LEU A 167 31.85 -6.75 8.41
C LEU A 167 31.86 -7.21 9.87
N ALA A 168 30.72 -7.10 10.57
CA ALA A 168 30.54 -7.59 11.93
C ALA A 168 30.70 -9.11 12.00
N ALA A 169 30.05 -9.86 11.10
CA ALA A 169 30.16 -11.31 11.02
C ALA A 169 31.60 -11.75 10.72
N VAL A 170 32.29 -11.11 9.77
CA VAL A 170 33.72 -11.37 9.49
C VAL A 170 34.59 -11.10 10.71
N ARG A 171 34.31 -10.03 11.45
CA ARG A 171 35.05 -9.68 12.67
C ARG A 171 34.84 -10.72 13.77
N LEU A 172 33.61 -11.16 14.00
CA LEU A 172 33.27 -12.21 14.97
C LEU A 172 33.87 -13.55 14.56
N GLY A 173 33.79 -13.96 13.29
CA GLY A 173 34.41 -15.18 12.78
C GLY A 173 35.93 -15.20 12.98
N ASN A 174 36.60 -14.06 12.79
CA ASN A 174 38.02 -13.92 13.08
C ASN A 174 38.34 -13.92 14.59
N LEU A 175 37.45 -13.41 15.44
CA LEU A 175 37.60 -13.48 16.90
C LEU A 175 37.46 -14.92 17.39
N LEU A 176 36.46 -15.65 16.90
CA LEU A 176 36.22 -17.06 17.21
C LEU A 176 37.45 -17.91 16.88
N ALA A 177 38.00 -17.71 15.67
CA ALA A 177 39.19 -18.43 15.22
C ALA A 177 40.46 -18.11 16.02
N ARG A 178 40.61 -16.89 16.53
CA ARG A 178 41.76 -16.50 17.38
C ARG A 178 41.73 -17.20 18.74
N HIS A 179 40.55 -17.58 19.23
CA HIS A 179 40.37 -18.24 20.52
C HIS A 179 39.72 -19.63 20.36
N ARG A 180 40.13 -20.37 19.32
CA ARG A 180 39.46 -21.59 18.83
C ARG A 180 39.03 -22.55 19.94
N THR A 181 39.89 -22.88 20.89
CA THR A 181 39.59 -23.83 21.98
C THR A 181 38.49 -23.32 22.92
N ARG A 182 38.53 -22.04 23.30
CA ARG A 182 37.47 -21.44 24.16
C ARG A 182 36.18 -21.27 23.39
N SER A 183 36.26 -20.83 22.14
CA SER A 183 35.12 -20.67 21.24
C SER A 183 34.41 -21.99 20.97
N ALA A 184 35.14 -23.09 20.75
CA ALA A 184 34.58 -24.41 20.53
C ALA A 184 33.84 -24.94 21.77
N ARG A 185 34.43 -24.78 22.97
CA ARG A 185 33.76 -25.12 24.24
C ARG A 185 32.50 -24.29 24.45
N GLY A 186 32.56 -22.98 24.20
CA GLY A 186 31.41 -22.09 24.31
C GLY A 186 30.30 -22.44 23.32
N ALA A 187 30.64 -22.75 22.06
CA ALA A 187 29.68 -23.19 21.05
C ALA A 187 29.02 -24.53 21.42
N LEU A 188 29.79 -25.48 21.98
CA LEU A 188 29.26 -26.75 22.48
C LEU A 188 28.28 -26.53 23.64
N ILE A 189 28.66 -25.74 24.65
CA ILE A 189 27.79 -25.40 25.80
C ILE A 189 26.50 -24.73 25.31
N ALA A 190 26.63 -23.72 24.43
CA ALA A 190 25.48 -23.02 23.88
C ALA A 190 24.57 -23.97 23.07
N GLY A 191 25.15 -24.86 22.26
CA GLY A 191 24.42 -25.88 21.51
C GLY A 191 23.68 -26.86 22.41
N THR A 192 24.35 -27.41 23.43
CA THR A 192 23.73 -28.32 24.40
C THR A 192 22.62 -27.62 25.19
N ALA A 193 22.84 -26.39 25.66
CA ALA A 193 21.83 -25.60 26.35
C ALA A 193 20.63 -25.32 25.45
N TRP A 194 20.87 -25.01 24.17
CA TRP A 194 19.80 -24.80 23.19
C TRP A 194 18.97 -26.06 22.98
N VAL A 195 19.61 -27.22 22.77
CA VAL A 195 18.91 -28.51 22.59
C VAL A 195 18.12 -28.89 23.84
N ALA A 196 18.69 -28.71 25.03
CA ALA A 196 17.98 -28.97 26.28
C ALA A 196 16.76 -28.05 26.44
N CYS A 197 16.91 -26.75 26.18
CA CYS A 197 15.80 -25.80 26.23
C CYS A 197 14.71 -26.13 25.21
N ALA A 198 15.09 -26.54 23.99
CA ALA A 198 14.16 -26.92 22.94
C ALA A 198 13.40 -28.21 23.29
N ALA A 199 14.10 -29.25 23.75
CA ALA A 199 13.51 -30.55 24.09
C ALA A 199 12.59 -30.48 25.33
N LEU A 200 12.95 -29.66 26.31
CA LEU A 200 12.17 -29.45 27.53
C LEU A 200 11.08 -28.37 27.38
N GLY A 201 10.99 -27.72 26.21
CA GLY A 201 10.02 -26.64 25.98
C GLY A 201 10.20 -25.45 26.91
N VAL A 202 11.43 -25.12 27.31
CA VAL A 202 11.71 -24.03 28.26
C VAL A 202 11.30 -22.68 27.66
N GLN A 203 10.45 -21.97 28.38
CA GLN A 203 9.96 -20.66 28.00
C GLN A 203 10.39 -19.59 29.00
N LEU A 204 10.69 -18.39 28.49
CA LEU A 204 10.89 -17.18 29.27
C LEU A 204 9.88 -16.13 28.79
N ALA A 205 9.09 -15.56 29.70
CA ALA A 205 8.01 -14.63 29.36
C ALA A 205 7.02 -15.19 28.31
N GLY A 206 6.69 -16.50 28.40
CA GLY A 206 5.77 -17.18 27.48
C GLY A 206 6.35 -17.49 26.09
N LEU A 207 7.67 -17.37 25.93
CA LEU A 207 8.35 -17.54 24.65
C LEU A 207 9.47 -18.58 24.73
N PRO A 208 9.63 -19.45 23.71
CA PRO A 208 10.73 -20.40 23.67
C PRO A 208 12.10 -19.71 23.73
N VAL A 209 12.96 -20.17 24.64
CA VAL A 209 14.34 -19.67 24.78
C VAL A 209 15.19 -20.06 23.58
N ALA A 210 14.96 -21.26 23.03
CA ALA A 210 15.56 -21.74 21.79
C ALA A 210 14.82 -21.16 20.57
N SER A 211 15.53 -20.43 19.71
CA SER A 211 14.95 -19.75 18.54
C SER A 211 15.64 -20.14 17.24
N GLU A 212 14.88 -20.30 16.17
CA GLU A 212 15.32 -20.55 14.78
C GLU A 212 14.70 -19.54 13.80
N ARG A 213 14.62 -18.28 14.25
CA ARG A 213 13.80 -17.25 13.61
C ARG A 213 14.31 -16.84 12.24
N ALA A 214 15.60 -16.64 12.06
CA ALA A 214 16.16 -16.21 10.78
C ALA A 214 16.08 -17.33 9.73
N ALA A 215 16.30 -18.58 10.14
CA ALA A 215 16.08 -19.74 9.28
C ALA A 215 14.60 -19.90 8.91
N GLY A 216 13.70 -19.74 9.89
CA GLY A 216 12.25 -19.74 9.68
C GLY A 216 11.79 -18.61 8.74
N ALA A 217 12.33 -17.40 8.90
CA ALA A 217 12.05 -16.25 8.05
C ALA A 217 12.54 -16.49 6.61
N LEU A 218 13.75 -17.02 6.42
CA LEU A 218 14.26 -17.37 5.09
C LEU A 218 13.39 -18.45 4.43
N LYS A 219 13.05 -19.52 5.14
CA LYS A 219 12.16 -20.58 4.64
C LYS A 219 10.78 -20.01 4.27
N GLY A 220 10.24 -19.14 5.11
CA GLY A 220 8.98 -18.43 4.85
C GLY A 220 9.05 -17.59 3.58
N GLN A 221 10.13 -16.82 3.39
CA GLN A 221 10.34 -16.01 2.18
C GLN A 221 10.46 -16.89 0.92
N THR A 222 11.26 -17.95 0.95
CA THR A 222 11.39 -18.86 -0.21
C THR A 222 10.05 -19.51 -0.57
N ARG A 223 9.31 -19.95 0.44
CA ARG A 223 7.97 -20.52 0.24
C ARG A 223 7.02 -19.50 -0.37
N ARG A 224 6.99 -18.26 0.15
CA ARG A 224 6.19 -17.15 -0.39
C ARG A 224 6.51 -16.88 -1.86
N VAL A 225 7.77 -16.81 -2.24
CA VAL A 225 8.15 -16.59 -3.65
C VAL A 225 7.59 -17.69 -4.56
N VAL A 226 7.74 -18.96 -4.18
CA VAL A 226 7.23 -20.09 -4.98
C VAL A 226 5.70 -20.10 -5.03
N GLU A 227 5.03 -19.83 -3.92
CA GLU A 227 3.57 -19.74 -3.85
C GLU A 227 3.05 -18.58 -4.70
N THR A 228 3.66 -17.39 -4.60
CA THR A 228 3.32 -16.22 -5.42
C THR A 228 3.49 -16.50 -6.92
N LEU A 229 4.60 -17.13 -7.34
CA LEU A 229 4.78 -17.45 -8.76
C LEU A 229 3.73 -18.43 -9.29
N ARG A 230 3.31 -19.40 -8.46
CA ARG A 230 2.24 -20.34 -8.83
C ARG A 230 0.87 -19.67 -8.85
N ASP A 231 0.63 -18.80 -7.91
CA ASP A 231 -0.60 -18.03 -7.77
C ASP A 231 -0.78 -17.04 -8.93
N GLU A 232 0.27 -16.31 -9.31
CA GLU A 232 0.24 -15.43 -10.49
C GLU A 232 0.01 -16.23 -11.79
N ALA A 233 0.61 -17.41 -11.92
CA ALA A 233 0.36 -18.30 -13.07
C ALA A 233 -1.05 -18.92 -13.07
N ALA A 234 -1.68 -19.07 -11.90
CA ALA A 234 -3.08 -19.49 -11.79
C ALA A 234 -4.01 -18.33 -12.14
N PHE A 235 -3.72 -17.14 -11.63
CA PHE A 235 -4.47 -15.92 -11.93
C PHE A 235 -4.44 -15.57 -13.42
N GLU A 236 -3.31 -15.75 -14.11
CA GLU A 236 -3.24 -15.54 -15.57
C GLU A 236 -4.23 -16.44 -16.34
N LYS A 237 -4.53 -17.63 -15.84
CA LYS A 237 -5.54 -18.51 -16.43
C LYS A 237 -6.95 -18.06 -16.06
N GLU A 238 -7.14 -17.69 -14.79
CA GLU A 238 -8.41 -17.15 -14.28
C GLU A 238 -8.82 -15.90 -15.05
N SER A 239 -7.88 -14.98 -15.32
CA SER A 239 -8.15 -13.73 -16.03
C SER A 239 -8.61 -13.90 -17.47
N ARG A 240 -8.44 -15.09 -18.07
CA ARG A 240 -8.91 -15.39 -19.43
C ARG A 240 -10.31 -15.98 -19.46
N ALA A 241 -10.75 -16.57 -18.35
CA ALA A 241 -12.10 -17.11 -18.22
C ALA A 241 -13.04 -16.02 -17.72
N ASP A 242 -14.17 -15.82 -18.40
CA ASP A 242 -15.14 -14.80 -18.02
C ASP A 242 -16.55 -15.33 -18.18
N THR A 243 -17.34 -15.29 -17.10
CA THR A 243 -18.76 -15.66 -17.05
C THR A 243 -19.59 -15.00 -18.15
N PHE A 244 -19.28 -13.74 -18.50
CA PHE A 244 -20.01 -12.95 -19.47
C PHE A 244 -19.22 -12.65 -20.75
N GLY A 245 -18.01 -13.19 -20.90
CA GLY A 245 -17.07 -12.78 -21.96
C GLY A 245 -17.56 -12.98 -23.40
N ALA A 246 -18.45 -13.95 -23.65
CA ALA A 246 -19.05 -14.21 -24.97
C ALA A 246 -20.51 -13.76 -25.03
N THR A 247 -20.99 -12.98 -24.06
CA THR A 247 -22.38 -12.52 -24.01
C THR A 247 -22.65 -11.56 -25.16
N PRO A 248 -23.65 -11.82 -26.01
CA PRO A 248 -24.00 -10.89 -27.09
C PRO A 248 -24.33 -9.50 -26.54
N PRO A 249 -23.90 -8.42 -27.20
CA PRO A 249 -24.11 -7.05 -26.74
C PRO A 249 -25.56 -6.66 -26.37
N GLU A 250 -26.53 -7.21 -27.09
CA GLU A 250 -27.96 -6.98 -26.85
C GLU A 250 -28.47 -7.65 -25.56
N GLN A 251 -27.72 -8.64 -25.04
CA GLN A 251 -28.01 -9.36 -23.81
C GLN A 251 -27.18 -8.84 -22.61
N LEU A 252 -26.47 -7.73 -22.75
CA LEU A 252 -25.77 -7.07 -21.64
C LEU A 252 -26.64 -5.93 -21.09
N VAL A 253 -26.90 -5.96 -19.78
CA VAL A 253 -27.64 -4.96 -18.99
C VAL A 253 -28.93 -4.41 -19.66
N PRO A 254 -29.81 -5.25 -20.23
CA PRO A 254 -31.02 -4.79 -20.92
C PRO A 254 -31.98 -4.00 -20.02
N ASP A 255 -31.98 -4.25 -18.70
CA ASP A 255 -32.89 -3.60 -17.77
C ASP A 255 -32.47 -2.16 -17.41
N LEU A 256 -31.27 -1.74 -17.80
CA LEU A 256 -30.77 -0.38 -17.56
C LEU A 256 -30.88 0.53 -18.78
N ARG A 257 -31.40 0.03 -19.92
CA ARG A 257 -31.46 0.80 -21.18
C ARG A 257 -32.17 2.13 -21.00
N GLY A 258 -31.56 3.20 -21.53
CA GLY A 258 -32.08 4.56 -21.42
C GLY A 258 -31.67 5.30 -20.15
N LYS A 259 -31.02 4.62 -19.18
CA LYS A 259 -30.60 5.22 -17.91
C LYS A 259 -29.17 5.71 -17.95
N ASP A 260 -28.91 6.86 -17.33
CA ASP A 260 -27.55 7.31 -17.03
C ASP A 260 -27.04 6.53 -15.80
N VAL A 261 -25.95 5.76 -15.96
CA VAL A 261 -25.39 4.91 -14.90
C VAL A 261 -24.04 5.45 -14.47
N VAL A 262 -23.90 5.77 -13.18
CA VAL A 262 -22.67 6.34 -12.61
C VAL A 262 -22.09 5.37 -11.60
N PHE A 263 -20.85 4.92 -11.82
CA PHE A 263 -20.04 4.19 -10.85
C PHE A 263 -19.06 5.17 -10.20
N ALA A 264 -19.33 5.58 -8.96
CA ALA A 264 -18.52 6.54 -8.23
C ALA A 264 -17.71 5.87 -7.11
N PHE A 265 -16.39 5.93 -7.18
CA PHE A 265 -15.50 5.45 -6.11
C PHE A 265 -15.13 6.60 -5.18
N ILE A 266 -15.34 6.40 -3.87
CA ILE A 266 -14.91 7.35 -2.84
C ILE A 266 -13.62 6.83 -2.21
N GLU A 267 -12.54 7.56 -2.44
CA GLU A 267 -11.21 7.21 -1.96
C GLU A 267 -11.18 6.94 -0.44
N SER A 268 -10.65 5.79 -0.06
CA SER A 268 -10.51 5.35 1.33
C SER A 268 -11.83 5.28 2.13
N TYR A 269 -13.00 5.17 1.49
CA TYR A 269 -14.29 5.03 2.20
C TYR A 269 -14.49 3.59 2.72
N GLY A 270 -13.86 3.28 3.86
CA GLY A 270 -13.95 1.96 4.49
C GLY A 270 -14.94 1.89 5.64
N ARG A 271 -15.19 0.66 6.12
CA ARG A 271 -16.04 0.36 7.29
C ARG A 271 -15.65 1.13 8.55
N ALA A 272 -14.37 1.49 8.71
CA ALA A 272 -13.91 2.36 9.79
C ALA A 272 -14.58 3.74 9.79
N ALA A 273 -15.01 4.26 8.63
CA ALA A 273 -15.76 5.51 8.56
C ALA A 273 -17.11 5.42 9.26
N VAL A 274 -17.71 4.23 9.32
CA VAL A 274 -19.07 4.00 9.83
C VAL A 274 -19.05 3.43 11.24
N GLU A 275 -17.98 2.74 11.65
CA GLU A 275 -17.93 2.02 12.93
C GLU A 275 -16.89 2.54 13.94
N ASP A 276 -15.82 3.23 13.51
CA ASP A 276 -14.80 3.68 14.48
C ASP A 276 -15.39 4.77 15.41
N PRO A 277 -15.29 4.63 16.74
CA PRO A 277 -15.93 5.55 17.69
C PRO A 277 -15.51 7.02 17.56
N LEU A 278 -14.32 7.32 17.00
CA LEU A 278 -13.83 8.68 16.80
C LEU A 278 -14.20 9.25 15.41
N VAL A 279 -14.63 8.39 14.48
CA VAL A 279 -14.93 8.74 13.08
C VAL A 279 -16.43 8.71 12.81
N ALA A 280 -17.06 7.59 13.19
CA ALA A 280 -18.43 7.22 12.91
C ALA A 280 -19.47 8.31 13.24
N PRO A 281 -19.42 9.03 14.39
CA PRO A 281 -20.50 9.96 14.73
C PRO A 281 -20.72 11.09 13.72
N GLY A 282 -19.66 11.54 13.03
CA GLY A 282 -19.77 12.56 11.98
C GLY A 282 -20.27 11.99 10.66
N VAL A 283 -19.72 10.84 10.26
CA VAL A 283 -20.05 10.19 8.99
C VAL A 283 -21.46 9.61 9.02
N THR A 284 -21.85 8.87 10.06
CA THR A 284 -23.19 8.28 10.19
C THR A 284 -24.29 9.33 10.21
N ARG A 285 -24.09 10.46 10.93
CA ARG A 285 -25.02 11.60 10.89
C ARG A 285 -25.15 12.18 9.49
N THR A 286 -24.04 12.25 8.76
CA THR A 286 -24.03 12.69 7.37
C THR A 286 -24.84 11.72 6.51
N LEU A 287 -24.56 10.42 6.54
CA LEU A 287 -25.30 9.41 5.80
C LEU A 287 -26.81 9.46 6.08
N ASP A 288 -27.21 9.60 7.34
CA ASP A 288 -28.62 9.71 7.74
C ASP A 288 -29.26 11.01 7.18
N THR A 289 -28.55 12.14 7.31
CA THR A 289 -29.00 13.44 6.79
C THR A 289 -29.15 13.44 5.27
N ARG A 290 -28.18 12.84 4.57
CA ARG A 290 -28.15 12.77 3.11
C ARG A 290 -29.17 11.75 2.59
N THR A 291 -29.41 10.64 3.29
CA THR A 291 -30.51 9.71 3.00
C THR A 291 -31.86 10.43 3.03
N ALA A 292 -32.13 11.21 4.08
CA ALA A 292 -33.36 11.97 4.18
C ALA A 292 -33.50 13.07 3.10
N ALA A 293 -32.38 13.65 2.67
CA ALA A 293 -32.35 14.67 1.61
C ALA A 293 -32.65 14.05 0.23
N LEU A 294 -31.98 12.95 -0.09
CA LEU A 294 -32.25 12.17 -1.30
C LEU A 294 -33.70 11.67 -1.37
N ALA A 295 -34.25 11.17 -0.27
CA ALA A 295 -35.65 10.74 -0.22
C ALA A 295 -36.63 11.89 -0.54
N ARG A 296 -36.35 13.13 -0.10
CA ARG A 296 -37.15 14.31 -0.48
C ARG A 296 -37.02 14.66 -1.96
N ALA A 297 -35.88 14.35 -2.58
CA ALA A 297 -35.66 14.49 -4.02
C ALA A 297 -36.19 13.29 -4.84
N GLY A 298 -36.79 12.29 -4.19
CA GLY A 298 -37.35 11.08 -4.81
C GLY A 298 -36.34 9.94 -5.01
N PHE A 299 -35.09 10.10 -4.55
CA PHE A 299 -34.07 9.06 -4.62
C PHE A 299 -34.12 8.14 -3.38
N HIS A 300 -34.03 6.84 -3.62
CA HIS A 300 -33.95 5.81 -2.60
C HIS A 300 -32.64 5.01 -2.76
N ALA A 301 -32.17 4.41 -1.67
CA ALA A 301 -30.90 3.70 -1.64
C ALA A 301 -31.01 2.30 -1.03
N ARG A 302 -30.14 1.39 -1.49
CA ARG A 302 -29.83 0.09 -0.86
C ARG A 302 -28.33 -0.01 -0.67
N SER A 303 -27.89 -0.30 0.55
CA SER A 303 -26.47 -0.32 0.91
C SER A 303 -26.04 -1.61 1.62
N GLY A 304 -24.84 -2.09 1.28
CA GLY A 304 -24.23 -3.30 1.83
C GLY A 304 -22.72 -3.16 1.99
N TRP A 305 -22.03 -4.29 2.11
CA TRP A 305 -20.59 -4.35 2.35
C TRP A 305 -19.86 -5.17 1.28
N LEU A 306 -18.71 -4.66 0.81
CA LEU A 306 -17.77 -5.41 -0.01
C LEU A 306 -16.42 -5.55 0.70
N THR A 307 -15.78 -6.72 0.67
CA THR A 307 -14.39 -6.90 1.07
C THR A 307 -13.48 -6.48 -0.07
N SER A 308 -12.74 -5.37 0.11
CA SER A 308 -11.79 -4.85 -0.89
C SER A 308 -10.55 -5.74 -1.07
N ALA A 309 -10.04 -5.78 -2.29
CA ALA A 309 -8.77 -6.42 -2.63
C ALA A 309 -7.55 -5.65 -2.09
N THR A 310 -7.69 -4.36 -1.83
CA THR A 310 -6.61 -3.50 -1.33
C THR A 310 -6.95 -2.86 0.02
N TYR A 311 -5.98 -2.17 0.60
CA TYR A 311 -6.06 -1.56 1.92
C TYR A 311 -5.05 -0.42 2.05
N GLY A 312 -5.50 0.75 2.49
CA GLY A 312 -4.65 1.91 2.77
C GLY A 312 -4.06 2.63 1.55
N GLY A 313 -4.29 2.13 0.33
CA GLY A 313 -3.83 2.74 -0.92
C GLY A 313 -3.99 1.80 -2.12
N SER A 314 -3.40 2.20 -3.25
CA SER A 314 -3.50 1.48 -4.53
C SER A 314 -4.94 1.29 -5.01
N SER A 315 -5.75 2.36 -4.94
CA SER A 315 -7.19 2.36 -5.22
C SER A 315 -7.58 1.76 -6.58
N TRP A 316 -6.74 1.92 -7.61
CA TRP A 316 -6.94 1.28 -8.91
C TRP A 316 -7.08 -0.25 -8.84
N LEU A 317 -6.50 -0.91 -7.84
CA LEU A 317 -6.68 -2.35 -7.59
C LEU A 317 -8.10 -2.67 -7.13
N GLY A 318 -8.66 -1.83 -6.25
CA GLY A 318 -10.07 -1.92 -5.83
C GLY A 318 -11.03 -1.66 -6.99
N HIS A 319 -10.77 -0.61 -7.78
CA HIS A 319 -11.60 -0.28 -8.95
C HIS A 319 -11.59 -1.44 -9.96
N SER A 320 -10.39 -1.93 -10.31
CA SER A 320 -10.23 -3.07 -11.21
C SER A 320 -10.95 -4.30 -10.68
N THR A 321 -10.88 -4.56 -9.38
CA THR A 321 -11.55 -5.73 -8.76
C THR A 321 -13.06 -5.63 -8.88
N ALA A 322 -13.65 -4.50 -8.52
CA ALA A 322 -15.09 -4.29 -8.59
C ALA A 322 -15.61 -4.35 -10.03
N LEU A 323 -14.88 -3.74 -10.98
CA LEU A 323 -15.31 -3.61 -12.37
C LEU A 323 -15.04 -4.87 -13.19
N SER A 324 -13.95 -5.59 -12.95
CA SER A 324 -13.63 -6.82 -13.70
C SER A 324 -14.16 -8.10 -13.07
N GLY A 325 -14.60 -8.06 -11.81
CA GLY A 325 -14.98 -9.28 -11.10
C GLY A 325 -13.81 -10.23 -10.80
N LEU A 326 -12.57 -9.83 -11.09
CA LEU A 326 -11.36 -10.58 -10.74
C LEU A 326 -10.75 -10.04 -9.45
N TRP A 327 -10.14 -10.90 -8.64
CA TRP A 327 -9.46 -10.46 -7.42
C TRP A 327 -8.09 -9.84 -7.73
N VAL A 328 -8.06 -8.55 -8.03
CA VAL A 328 -6.86 -7.79 -8.40
C VAL A 328 -6.26 -7.14 -7.15
N ASP A 329 -5.44 -7.87 -6.40
CA ASP A 329 -4.89 -7.43 -5.10
C ASP A 329 -3.42 -6.97 -5.15
N ASN A 330 -2.83 -6.92 -6.34
CA ASN A 330 -1.46 -6.49 -6.54
C ASN A 330 -1.19 -5.97 -7.97
N GLN A 331 -0.07 -5.28 -8.13
CA GLN A 331 0.28 -4.62 -9.39
C GLN A 331 0.55 -5.60 -10.54
N GLN A 332 1.03 -6.82 -10.27
CA GLN A 332 1.27 -7.81 -11.31
C GLN A 332 -0.06 -8.29 -11.89
N ARG A 333 -1.04 -8.61 -11.04
CA ARG A 333 -2.40 -8.96 -11.48
C ARG A 333 -3.07 -7.85 -12.26
N TYR A 334 -2.91 -6.59 -11.83
CA TYR A 334 -3.41 -5.43 -12.58
C TYR A 334 -2.85 -5.44 -14.01
N ARG A 335 -1.52 -5.53 -14.16
CA ARG A 335 -0.89 -5.57 -15.49
C ARG A 335 -1.34 -6.78 -16.32
N THR A 336 -1.51 -7.94 -15.70
CA THR A 336 -1.98 -9.15 -16.37
C THR A 336 -3.39 -8.96 -16.92
N VAL A 337 -4.31 -8.42 -16.12
CA VAL A 337 -5.70 -8.26 -16.55
C VAL A 337 -5.88 -7.12 -17.55
N THR A 338 -5.22 -5.97 -17.34
CA THR A 338 -5.36 -4.81 -18.23
C THR A 338 -4.69 -5.01 -19.59
N ALA A 339 -3.84 -6.02 -19.73
CA ALA A 339 -3.24 -6.42 -21.01
C ALA A 339 -4.10 -7.47 -21.77
N GLY A 340 -5.16 -7.99 -21.16
CA GLY A 340 -6.05 -8.99 -21.74
C GLY A 340 -7.40 -8.41 -22.19
N ASP A 341 -8.33 -9.31 -22.50
CA ASP A 341 -9.66 -8.98 -23.06
C ASP A 341 -10.82 -9.24 -22.08
N HIS A 342 -10.53 -9.44 -20.78
CA HIS A 342 -11.56 -9.71 -19.78
C HIS A 342 -12.62 -8.59 -19.75
N LEU A 343 -13.91 -8.95 -19.72
CA LEU A 343 -15.00 -8.00 -19.83
C LEU A 343 -15.17 -7.24 -18.52
N THR A 344 -14.79 -5.97 -18.51
CA THR A 344 -15.10 -5.07 -17.38
C THR A 344 -16.56 -4.62 -17.44
N LEU A 345 -17.09 -4.21 -16.29
CA LEU A 345 -18.44 -3.68 -16.17
C LEU A 345 -18.62 -2.46 -17.06
N THR A 346 -17.68 -1.52 -17.05
CA THR A 346 -17.64 -0.35 -17.92
C THR A 346 -17.63 -0.74 -19.41
N ARG A 347 -16.78 -1.71 -19.79
CA ARG A 347 -16.73 -2.22 -21.17
C ARG A 347 -18.03 -2.91 -21.56
N ALA A 348 -18.72 -3.61 -20.66
CA ALA A 348 -20.01 -4.22 -20.95
C ALA A 348 -21.03 -3.18 -21.45
N PHE A 349 -21.08 -1.99 -20.85
CA PHE A 349 -21.92 -0.88 -21.34
C PHE A 349 -21.47 -0.41 -22.74
N ARG A 350 -20.15 -0.25 -22.97
CA ARG A 350 -19.59 0.15 -24.27
C ARG A 350 -19.96 -0.82 -25.39
N GLU A 351 -19.74 -2.12 -25.18
CA GLU A 351 -19.97 -3.16 -26.21
C GLU A 351 -21.41 -3.17 -26.72
N THR A 352 -22.36 -2.77 -25.88
CA THR A 352 -23.76 -2.67 -26.27
C THR A 352 -24.06 -1.58 -27.31
N GLY A 353 -23.22 -0.56 -27.42
CA GLY A 353 -23.42 0.61 -28.29
C GLY A 353 -24.58 1.53 -27.89
N ALA A 354 -25.26 1.30 -26.76
CA ALA A 354 -26.38 2.13 -26.32
C ALA A 354 -25.99 3.24 -25.34
N TRP A 355 -24.75 3.24 -24.83
CA TRP A 355 -24.22 4.29 -23.98
C TRP A 355 -22.96 4.87 -24.60
N ASP A 356 -22.71 6.14 -24.30
CA ASP A 356 -21.36 6.69 -24.37
C ASP A 356 -20.68 6.48 -23.00
N THR A 357 -19.41 6.08 -23.01
CA THR A 357 -18.68 5.70 -21.79
C THR A 357 -17.62 6.72 -21.41
N VAL A 358 -17.68 7.22 -20.17
CA VAL A 358 -16.85 8.36 -19.72
C VAL A 358 -16.14 8.05 -18.42
N GLY A 359 -14.84 8.37 -18.33
CA GLY A 359 -14.07 8.39 -17.09
C GLY A 359 -13.82 9.82 -16.59
N VAL A 360 -14.13 10.09 -15.33
CA VAL A 360 -13.77 11.33 -14.62
C VAL A 360 -12.70 10.97 -13.59
N MET A 361 -11.45 11.30 -13.93
CA MET A 361 -10.25 10.71 -13.34
C MET A 361 -9.30 11.78 -12.77
N PRO A 362 -9.69 12.55 -11.74
CA PRO A 362 -8.88 13.67 -11.23
C PRO A 362 -7.51 13.24 -10.67
N GLY A 363 -7.33 11.97 -10.31
CA GLY A 363 -6.05 11.43 -9.86
C GLY A 363 -5.06 11.10 -10.98
N VAL A 364 -5.52 10.97 -12.23
CA VAL A 364 -4.67 10.60 -13.37
C VAL A 364 -3.89 11.84 -13.84
N GLN A 365 -2.57 11.78 -13.67
CA GLN A 365 -1.63 12.87 -14.03
C GLN A 365 -0.60 12.43 -15.07
N LYS A 366 -0.74 11.22 -15.62
CA LYS A 366 0.14 10.62 -16.63
C LYS A 366 -0.74 9.90 -17.65
N ALA A 367 -0.16 9.57 -18.80
CA ALA A 367 -0.83 8.73 -19.79
C ALA A 367 -1.31 7.42 -19.14
N TRP A 368 -2.58 7.09 -19.37
CA TRP A 368 -3.26 5.93 -18.80
C TRP A 368 -3.85 5.09 -19.94
N PRO A 369 -3.02 4.32 -20.66
CA PRO A 369 -3.48 3.48 -21.77
C PRO A 369 -4.49 2.42 -21.33
N GLU A 370 -4.51 2.05 -20.05
CA GLU A 370 -5.45 1.07 -19.51
C GLU A 370 -6.91 1.53 -19.58
N ALA A 371 -7.19 2.82 -19.82
CA ALA A 371 -8.55 3.31 -20.12
C ALA A 371 -9.23 2.55 -21.28
N GLU A 372 -8.45 2.08 -22.27
CA GLU A 372 -8.96 1.26 -23.38
C GLU A 372 -9.51 -0.08 -22.91
N TRP A 373 -8.85 -0.71 -21.92
CA TRP A 373 -9.29 -1.96 -21.31
C TRP A 373 -10.59 -1.80 -20.50
N TYR A 374 -10.72 -0.67 -19.78
CA TYR A 374 -11.99 -0.29 -19.15
C TYR A 374 -13.08 0.03 -20.17
N GLY A 375 -12.72 0.26 -21.43
CA GLY A 375 -13.65 0.62 -22.48
C GLY A 375 -14.34 1.94 -22.22
N LEU A 376 -13.56 2.96 -21.88
CA LEU A 376 -14.01 4.34 -21.78
C LEU A 376 -13.76 5.06 -23.11
N ASP A 377 -14.81 5.55 -23.76
CA ASP A 377 -14.73 6.31 -25.01
C ASP A 377 -14.04 7.66 -24.80
N LYS A 378 -14.17 8.21 -23.58
CA LYS A 378 -13.56 9.48 -23.19
C LYS A 378 -13.09 9.47 -21.75
N VAL A 379 -11.92 10.03 -21.51
CA VAL A 379 -11.37 10.24 -20.16
C VAL A 379 -11.08 11.72 -19.96
N TYR A 380 -11.52 12.24 -18.82
CA TYR A 380 -11.14 13.55 -18.31
C TYR A 380 -10.16 13.36 -17.16
N ASP A 381 -8.89 13.60 -17.44
CA ASP A 381 -7.83 13.49 -16.44
C ASP A 381 -7.70 14.76 -15.58
N ALA A 382 -6.67 14.83 -14.72
CA ALA A 382 -6.44 15.97 -13.85
C ALA A 382 -6.29 17.31 -14.59
N PHE A 383 -5.90 17.31 -15.86
CA PHE A 383 -5.65 18.49 -16.67
C PHE A 383 -6.86 18.89 -17.53
N ASP A 384 -7.69 17.92 -17.91
CA ASP A 384 -8.87 18.16 -18.76
C ASP A 384 -10.07 18.73 -17.99
N LEU A 385 -10.13 18.54 -16.66
CA LEU A 385 -11.24 19.02 -15.81
C LEU A 385 -11.25 20.55 -15.62
N GLY A 386 -10.19 21.25 -16.05
CA GLY A 386 -10.12 22.70 -16.09
C GLY A 386 -9.91 23.39 -14.73
N TYR A 387 -9.53 22.63 -13.69
CA TYR A 387 -9.28 23.17 -12.35
C TYR A 387 -8.04 24.07 -12.31
N ARG A 388 -8.16 25.23 -11.67
CA ARG A 388 -7.08 26.22 -11.48
C ARG A 388 -6.82 26.58 -10.02
N GLY A 389 -7.58 26.01 -9.09
CA GLY A 389 -7.37 26.17 -7.66
C GLY A 389 -6.15 25.39 -7.14
N PRO A 390 -5.91 25.44 -5.82
CA PRO A 390 -4.81 24.73 -5.20
C PRO A 390 -5.12 23.23 -5.05
N LYS A 391 -4.07 22.40 -5.01
CA LYS A 391 -4.19 21.00 -4.58
C LYS A 391 -4.50 20.90 -3.09
N PHE A 392 -5.23 19.86 -2.70
CA PHE A 392 -5.43 19.45 -1.32
C PHE A 392 -4.58 18.21 -1.06
N SER A 393 -3.30 18.46 -0.82
CA SER A 393 -2.25 17.44 -0.71
C SER A 393 -2.14 16.59 -1.97
N TRP A 394 -2.42 15.28 -1.90
CA TRP A 394 -2.36 14.38 -3.04
C TRP A 394 -3.47 14.68 -4.06
N SER A 395 -4.67 15.02 -3.58
CA SER A 395 -5.80 15.33 -4.44
C SER A 395 -5.55 16.60 -5.24
N THR A 396 -5.65 16.47 -6.55
CA THR A 396 -5.38 17.54 -7.52
C THR A 396 -6.44 18.64 -7.46
N MET A 397 -7.67 18.29 -7.08
CA MET A 397 -8.82 19.19 -6.96
C MET A 397 -9.88 18.61 -6.02
N PRO A 398 -10.69 19.46 -5.36
CA PRO A 398 -11.78 18.99 -4.51
C PRO A 398 -12.89 18.25 -5.29
N ASP A 399 -13.52 17.26 -4.66
CA ASP A 399 -14.54 16.40 -5.26
C ASP A 399 -15.75 17.21 -5.75
N GLN A 400 -16.14 18.24 -5.00
CA GLN A 400 -17.19 19.19 -5.41
C GLN A 400 -16.88 19.83 -6.78
N TYR A 401 -15.62 20.22 -7.03
CA TYR A 401 -15.22 20.76 -8.33
C TYR A 401 -15.21 19.68 -9.41
N ALA A 402 -14.68 18.49 -9.12
CA ALA A 402 -14.65 17.39 -10.09
C ALA A 402 -16.06 16.99 -10.56
N LEU A 403 -17.02 16.96 -9.65
CA LEU A 403 -18.44 16.67 -9.93
C LEU A 403 -19.11 17.79 -10.74
N GLU A 404 -18.84 19.06 -10.41
CA GLU A 404 -19.34 20.18 -11.22
C GLU A 404 -18.69 20.23 -12.62
N ALA A 405 -17.42 19.85 -12.72
CA ALA A 405 -16.74 19.71 -14.00
C ALA A 405 -17.34 18.57 -14.83
N PHE A 406 -17.64 17.43 -14.22
CA PHE A 406 -18.35 16.33 -14.86
C PHE A 406 -19.70 16.78 -15.43
N GLU A 407 -20.49 17.50 -14.62
CA GLU A 407 -21.75 18.10 -15.07
C GLU A 407 -21.54 19.00 -16.28
N ARG A 408 -20.65 19.98 -16.18
CA ARG A 408 -20.40 20.95 -17.24
C ARG A 408 -19.87 20.31 -18.54
N LEU A 409 -18.97 19.33 -18.41
CA LEU A 409 -18.21 18.79 -19.54
C LEU A 409 -18.92 17.64 -20.25
N GLU A 410 -19.74 16.86 -19.54
CA GLU A 410 -20.46 15.71 -20.10
C GLU A 410 -21.90 15.58 -19.59
N HIS A 411 -22.14 15.40 -18.27
CA HIS A 411 -23.45 14.98 -17.73
C HIS A 411 -24.59 15.99 -17.91
N GLY A 412 -24.31 17.29 -18.04
CA GLY A 412 -25.30 18.32 -18.32
C GLY A 412 -25.52 18.62 -19.80
N ARG A 413 -24.76 17.97 -20.70
CA ARG A 413 -24.81 18.26 -22.15
C ARG A 413 -25.91 17.48 -22.84
N LYS A 414 -26.51 18.10 -23.86
CA LYS A 414 -27.43 17.42 -24.77
C LYS A 414 -26.68 16.30 -25.51
N ARG A 415 -27.23 15.09 -25.44
CA ARG A 415 -26.66 13.86 -26.03
C ARG A 415 -27.76 13.00 -26.65
N ASP A 416 -27.36 12.13 -27.57
CA ASP A 416 -28.26 11.20 -28.27
C ASP A 416 -28.40 9.85 -27.55
N ARG A 417 -27.46 9.52 -26.66
CA ARG A 417 -27.40 8.27 -25.87
C ARG A 417 -27.18 8.57 -24.40
N PRO A 418 -27.67 7.76 -23.46
CA PRO A 418 -27.30 7.87 -22.05
C PRO A 418 -25.79 7.66 -21.80
N LEU A 419 -25.31 8.05 -20.62
CA LEU A 419 -23.94 7.85 -20.18
C LEU A 419 -23.80 6.63 -19.26
N MET A 420 -22.71 5.91 -19.43
CA MET A 420 -22.11 5.15 -18.34
C MET A 420 -20.84 5.89 -17.92
N SER A 421 -20.76 6.29 -16.65
CA SER A 421 -19.66 7.10 -16.14
C SER A 421 -18.93 6.42 -14.99
N GLU A 422 -17.62 6.33 -15.07
CA GLU A 422 -16.74 6.00 -13.95
C GLU A 422 -16.19 7.29 -13.34
N VAL A 423 -16.49 7.57 -12.08
CA VAL A 423 -16.14 8.83 -11.41
C VAL A 423 -15.30 8.54 -10.17
N ILE A 424 -14.07 9.03 -10.13
CA ILE A 424 -13.16 8.81 -9.00
C ILE A 424 -13.07 10.06 -8.14
N LEU A 425 -13.52 9.94 -6.88
CA LEU A 425 -13.47 11.01 -5.89
C LEU A 425 -12.24 10.82 -5.00
N THR A 426 -11.45 11.88 -4.81
CA THR A 426 -10.08 11.79 -4.27
C THR A 426 -9.85 12.64 -3.02
N SER A 427 -10.81 13.47 -2.61
CA SER A 427 -10.61 14.43 -1.50
C SER A 427 -10.40 13.77 -0.14
N SER A 428 -10.78 12.50 -0.02
CA SER A 428 -10.56 11.66 1.16
C SER A 428 -9.24 10.89 1.16
N HIS A 429 -8.36 11.11 0.17
CA HIS A 429 -7.01 10.56 0.18
C HIS A 429 -6.20 11.11 1.37
N GLN A 430 -5.32 10.28 1.93
CA GLN A 430 -4.32 10.72 2.91
C GLN A 430 -3.46 11.88 2.34
N PRO A 431 -2.96 12.82 3.17
CA PRO A 431 -2.83 12.81 4.63
C PRO A 431 -4.00 13.45 5.40
N TRP A 432 -5.15 13.69 4.76
CA TRP A 432 -6.33 14.33 5.38
C TRP A 432 -6.08 15.73 5.96
N ALA A 433 -5.14 16.48 5.37
CA ALA A 433 -4.92 17.88 5.72
C ALA A 433 -4.07 18.60 4.67
N PRO A 434 -4.48 19.79 4.17
CA PRO A 434 -5.76 20.43 4.43
C PRO A 434 -6.91 19.65 3.78
N ILE A 435 -8.13 19.79 4.31
CA ILE A 435 -9.35 19.22 3.72
C ILE A 435 -10.14 20.38 3.11
N PRO A 436 -10.72 20.22 1.91
CA PRO A 436 -11.61 21.22 1.34
C PRO A 436 -12.87 21.43 2.19
N GLU A 437 -13.45 22.61 2.08
CA GLU A 437 -14.74 22.94 2.69
C GLU A 437 -15.75 23.16 1.57
N LEU A 438 -17.01 22.77 1.77
CA LEU A 438 -18.07 23.00 0.78
C LEU A 438 -18.26 24.51 0.60
N VAL A 439 -18.26 24.93 -0.66
CA VAL A 439 -18.63 26.29 -1.07
C VAL A 439 -19.96 26.28 -1.81
N GLY A 440 -20.54 27.45 -2.11
CA GLY A 440 -21.70 27.50 -2.99
C GLY A 440 -21.36 26.89 -4.36
N TRP A 441 -22.25 26.07 -4.92
CA TRP A 441 -22.02 25.45 -6.24
C TRP A 441 -21.81 26.51 -7.33
N ASP A 442 -22.54 27.62 -7.26
CA ASP A 442 -22.40 28.75 -8.21
C ASP A 442 -21.13 29.59 -7.96
N GLU A 443 -20.41 29.35 -6.85
CA GLU A 443 -19.17 30.04 -6.48
C GLU A 443 -17.91 29.26 -6.92
N LEU A 444 -18.06 28.02 -7.38
CA LEU A 444 -16.93 27.14 -7.72
C LEU A 444 -16.01 27.75 -8.78
N GLY A 445 -16.59 28.38 -9.81
CA GLY A 445 -15.83 29.00 -10.90
C GLY A 445 -14.80 28.04 -11.51
N ASP A 446 -13.53 28.47 -11.57
CA ASP A 446 -12.38 27.66 -11.99
C ASP A 446 -11.67 26.96 -10.81
N GLY A 447 -12.26 27.00 -9.61
CA GLY A 447 -11.69 26.43 -8.39
C GLY A 447 -10.81 27.39 -7.58
N SER A 448 -10.57 28.61 -8.06
CA SER A 448 -9.77 29.61 -7.32
C SER A 448 -10.35 29.99 -5.96
N VAL A 449 -11.65 29.80 -5.72
CA VAL A 449 -12.28 30.00 -4.40
C VAL A 449 -11.63 29.16 -3.29
N PHE A 450 -11.06 28.00 -3.63
CA PHE A 450 -10.42 27.11 -2.66
C PHE A 450 -9.05 27.60 -2.17
N ASP A 451 -8.48 28.66 -2.75
CA ASP A 451 -7.19 29.23 -2.33
C ASP A 451 -7.16 29.65 -0.86
N ALA A 452 -8.20 30.36 -0.42
CA ALA A 452 -8.30 30.83 0.95
C ALA A 452 -8.50 29.65 1.92
N ILE A 453 -9.33 28.68 1.52
CA ILE A 453 -9.65 27.47 2.29
C ILE A 453 -8.39 26.63 2.50
N GLN A 454 -7.63 26.37 1.43
CA GLN A 454 -6.39 25.60 1.49
C GLN A 454 -5.36 26.26 2.41
N ARG A 455 -5.20 27.58 2.32
CA ARG A 455 -4.24 28.33 3.16
C ARG A 455 -4.64 28.34 4.63
N ALA A 456 -5.93 28.41 4.94
CA ALA A 456 -6.46 28.37 6.30
C ALA A 456 -6.47 26.94 6.89
N GLY A 457 -6.43 25.92 6.04
CA GLY A 457 -6.48 24.53 6.43
C GLY A 457 -5.28 24.06 7.25
N LYS A 458 -5.47 22.93 7.94
CA LYS A 458 -4.44 22.29 8.78
C LYS A 458 -3.24 21.85 7.93
N LYS A 459 -2.06 21.82 8.56
CA LYS A 459 -0.84 21.29 7.92
C LYS A 459 -0.74 19.77 8.11
N PRO A 460 -0.36 19.01 7.06
CA PRO A 460 -0.25 17.55 7.10
C PRO A 460 0.58 17.02 8.29
N ALA A 461 1.76 17.59 8.53
CA ALA A 461 2.71 17.08 9.52
C ALA A 461 2.10 16.96 10.94
N GLY A 462 1.23 17.89 11.34
CA GLY A 462 0.56 17.84 12.64
C GLY A 462 -0.55 16.79 12.72
N VAL A 463 -1.23 16.51 11.61
CA VAL A 463 -2.31 15.50 11.54
C VAL A 463 -1.73 14.10 11.46
N VAL A 464 -0.69 13.89 10.65
CA VAL A 464 -0.05 12.58 10.47
C VAL A 464 0.63 12.09 11.75
N ALA A 465 1.15 13.01 12.57
CA ALA A 465 1.83 12.68 13.83
C ALA A 465 0.89 12.29 14.99
N ASP A 466 -0.41 12.59 14.91
CA ASP A 466 -1.40 12.29 15.94
C ASP A 466 -2.50 11.38 15.36
N GLY A 467 -2.55 10.14 15.82
CA GLY A 467 -3.54 9.15 15.36
C GLY A 467 -5.00 9.56 15.62
N ALA A 468 -5.29 10.23 16.73
CA ALA A 468 -6.64 10.70 17.02
C ALA A 468 -7.02 11.90 16.13
N ALA A 469 -6.07 12.77 15.82
CA ALA A 469 -6.27 13.84 14.84
C ALA A 469 -6.48 13.27 13.43
N SER A 470 -5.67 12.29 13.01
CA SER A 470 -5.82 11.57 11.73
C SER A 470 -7.22 10.98 11.57
N LYS A 471 -7.73 10.28 12.60
CA LYS A 471 -9.10 9.72 12.59
C LYS A 471 -10.18 10.79 12.42
N ARG A 472 -10.09 11.89 13.17
CA ARG A 472 -11.08 12.97 13.08
C ARG A 472 -11.08 13.65 11.71
N GLU A 473 -9.91 13.94 11.16
CA GLU A 473 -9.81 14.55 9.84
C GLU A 473 -10.22 13.58 8.73
N TYR A 474 -9.89 12.29 8.82
CA TYR A 474 -10.42 11.26 7.93
C TYR A 474 -11.96 11.24 7.92
N GLY A 475 -12.62 11.28 9.08
CA GLY A 475 -14.09 11.36 9.14
C GLY A 475 -14.66 12.61 8.48
N ARG A 476 -13.96 13.74 8.59
CA ARG A 476 -14.33 15.00 7.92
C ARG A 476 -14.18 14.92 6.41
N SER A 477 -13.12 14.30 5.90
CA SER A 477 -12.93 14.16 4.46
C SER A 477 -13.97 13.23 3.84
N ILE A 478 -14.31 12.12 4.49
CA ILE A 478 -15.42 11.25 4.05
C ILE A 478 -16.75 11.99 4.06
N THR A 479 -17.02 12.76 5.13
CA THR A 479 -18.22 13.61 5.21
C THR A 479 -18.30 14.59 4.04
N TYR A 480 -17.17 15.21 3.67
CA TYR A 480 -17.09 16.12 2.53
C TYR A 480 -17.37 15.41 1.20
N SER A 481 -16.74 14.28 0.92
CA SER A 481 -16.91 13.54 -0.34
C SER A 481 -18.32 12.99 -0.52
N VAL A 482 -18.89 12.36 0.52
CA VAL A 482 -20.27 11.86 0.51
C VAL A 482 -21.27 13.01 0.33
N THR A 483 -21.05 14.14 1.01
CA THR A 483 -21.94 15.31 0.86
C THR A 483 -21.84 15.89 -0.54
N SER A 484 -20.64 16.03 -1.09
CA SER A 484 -20.42 16.53 -2.46
C SER A 484 -21.13 15.67 -3.50
N LEU A 485 -20.94 14.34 -3.45
CA LEU A 485 -21.56 13.40 -4.39
C LEU A 485 -23.08 13.41 -4.30
N THR A 486 -23.62 13.35 -3.08
CA THR A 486 -25.08 13.33 -2.91
C THR A 486 -25.72 14.68 -3.24
N GLN A 487 -25.04 15.81 -3.03
CA GLN A 487 -25.55 17.13 -3.44
C GLN A 487 -25.54 17.28 -4.97
N TRP A 488 -24.51 16.74 -5.64
CA TRP A 488 -24.50 16.65 -7.10
C TRP A 488 -25.69 15.83 -7.61
N LEU A 489 -25.96 14.67 -7.01
CA LEU A 489 -27.12 13.83 -7.38
C LEU A 489 -28.46 14.55 -7.14
N GLU A 490 -28.63 15.25 -6.01
CA GLU A 490 -29.84 16.03 -5.75
C GLU A 490 -30.06 17.14 -6.79
N ARG A 491 -28.97 17.74 -7.28
CA ARG A 491 -29.03 18.91 -8.15
C ARG A 491 -29.25 18.54 -9.62
N TYR A 492 -28.63 17.45 -10.07
CA TYR A 492 -28.56 17.12 -11.49
C TYR A 492 -29.14 15.75 -11.84
N GLY A 493 -29.40 14.89 -10.85
CA GLY A 493 -29.97 13.58 -11.06
C GLY A 493 -31.41 13.65 -11.60
N THR A 494 -31.71 12.79 -12.57
CA THR A 494 -33.02 12.65 -13.19
C THR A 494 -33.73 11.39 -12.67
N ASP A 495 -34.91 11.11 -13.21
CA ASP A 495 -35.65 9.87 -12.91
C ASP A 495 -34.94 8.64 -13.51
N ASP A 496 -34.06 8.86 -14.49
CA ASP A 496 -33.28 7.85 -15.20
C ASP A 496 -31.82 7.75 -14.70
N THR A 497 -31.45 8.46 -13.63
CA THR A 497 -30.11 8.35 -13.05
C THR A 497 -30.02 7.18 -12.06
N VAL A 498 -29.07 6.28 -12.30
CA VAL A 498 -28.66 5.21 -11.39
C VAL A 498 -27.24 5.49 -10.90
N LEU A 499 -27.10 5.78 -9.61
CA LEU A 499 -25.79 5.95 -8.98
C LEU A 499 -25.43 4.70 -8.18
N VAL A 500 -24.33 4.06 -8.55
CA VAL A 500 -23.63 3.09 -7.72
C VAL A 500 -22.42 3.80 -7.14
N PHE A 501 -22.33 3.91 -5.82
CA PHE A 501 -21.12 4.44 -5.18
C PHE A 501 -20.61 3.53 -4.08
N LEU A 502 -19.29 3.48 -3.94
CA LEU A 502 -18.61 2.56 -3.04
C LEU A 502 -17.27 3.12 -2.58
N GLY A 503 -16.77 2.59 -1.48
CA GLY A 503 -15.36 2.72 -1.16
C GLY A 503 -14.51 1.81 -2.04
N ASP A 504 -13.30 2.27 -2.34
CA ASP A 504 -12.25 1.46 -2.98
C ASP A 504 -11.50 0.58 -1.96
N HIS A 505 -11.22 1.11 -0.77
CA HIS A 505 -10.56 0.43 0.34
C HIS A 505 -10.72 1.16 1.69
N GLN A 506 -10.23 0.53 2.76
CA GLN A 506 -10.08 1.16 4.07
C GLN A 506 -8.90 2.15 4.09
N PRO A 507 -8.90 3.15 4.98
CA PRO A 507 -7.72 3.96 5.25
C PRO A 507 -6.64 3.10 5.94
N LEU A 508 -5.39 3.58 5.92
CA LEU A 508 -4.24 2.92 6.55
C LEU A 508 -4.46 2.58 8.04
N ALA A 509 -3.72 1.58 8.54
CA ALA A 509 -4.00 0.93 9.83
C ALA A 509 -3.95 1.85 11.05
N ARG A 510 -3.25 2.99 10.98
CA ARG A 510 -3.30 4.03 12.03
C ARG A 510 -4.71 4.58 12.26
N VAL A 511 -5.53 4.62 11.21
CA VAL A 511 -6.92 5.11 11.27
C VAL A 511 -7.89 3.96 11.52
N SER A 512 -7.86 2.93 10.70
CA SER A 512 -8.80 1.80 10.78
C SER A 512 -8.48 0.81 11.91
N GLY A 513 -7.21 0.72 12.32
CA GLY A 513 -6.70 -0.17 13.37
C GLY A 513 -6.01 -1.42 12.81
N ASP A 514 -5.03 -1.96 13.54
CA ASP A 514 -4.17 -3.10 13.14
C ASP A 514 -4.92 -4.41 12.79
N ARG A 515 -6.21 -4.51 13.12
CA ARG A 515 -7.06 -5.69 12.90
C ARG A 515 -8.39 -5.34 12.24
N ALA A 516 -8.48 -4.20 11.58
CA ALA A 516 -9.67 -3.84 10.81
C ALA A 516 -9.90 -4.86 9.69
N SER A 517 -11.18 -5.09 9.36
CA SER A 517 -11.53 -5.79 8.12
C SER A 517 -11.15 -4.94 6.91
N ARG A 518 -11.25 -5.53 5.70
CA ARG A 518 -11.09 -4.81 4.43
C ARG A 518 -12.42 -4.34 3.85
N ASP A 519 -13.46 -4.32 4.68
CA ASP A 519 -14.80 -4.06 4.20
C ASP A 519 -15.00 -2.58 3.91
N VAL A 520 -15.74 -2.29 2.84
CA VAL A 520 -16.10 -0.95 2.36
C VAL A 520 -17.61 -0.89 2.13
N PRO A 521 -18.27 0.24 2.39
CA PRO A 521 -19.67 0.43 2.00
C PRO A 521 -19.82 0.43 0.48
N VAL A 522 -20.96 -0.08 0.01
CA VAL A 522 -21.46 0.08 -1.36
C VAL A 522 -22.94 0.45 -1.30
N SER A 523 -23.38 1.32 -2.20
CA SER A 523 -24.76 1.80 -2.29
C SER A 523 -25.22 1.85 -3.74
N VAL A 524 -26.43 1.37 -4.01
CA VAL A 524 -27.17 1.65 -5.25
C VAL A 524 -28.26 2.66 -4.92
N VAL A 525 -28.32 3.76 -5.68
CA VAL A 525 -29.23 4.87 -5.49
C VAL A 525 -29.95 5.19 -6.80
N ALA A 526 -31.28 5.22 -6.78
CA ALA A 526 -32.11 5.52 -7.95
C ALA A 526 -33.45 6.13 -7.50
N LYS A 527 -34.11 6.87 -8.40
CA LYS A 527 -35.53 7.21 -8.22
C LYS A 527 -36.47 6.11 -8.71
N ASP A 528 -36.08 5.46 -9.80
CA ASP A 528 -36.84 4.36 -10.37
C ASP A 528 -36.85 3.16 -9.40
N PRO A 529 -38.02 2.79 -8.84
CA PRO A 529 -38.12 1.67 -7.93
C PRO A 529 -37.78 0.34 -8.60
N GLU A 530 -37.99 0.19 -9.91
CA GLU A 530 -37.68 -1.06 -10.63
C GLU A 530 -36.19 -1.39 -10.54
N VAL A 531 -35.32 -0.37 -10.55
CA VAL A 531 -33.86 -0.54 -10.38
C VAL A 531 -33.53 -1.16 -9.01
N LEU A 532 -34.20 -0.72 -7.95
CA LEU A 532 -33.96 -1.22 -6.59
C LEU A 532 -34.66 -2.56 -6.33
N GLU A 533 -35.77 -2.84 -6.99
CA GLU A 533 -36.46 -4.13 -6.92
C GLU A 533 -35.61 -5.27 -7.50
N LYS A 534 -34.80 -5.00 -8.53
CA LYS A 534 -33.87 -5.98 -9.15
C LYS A 534 -32.78 -6.49 -8.19
N ILE A 535 -32.53 -5.77 -7.10
CA ILE A 535 -31.53 -6.13 -6.08
C ILE A 535 -32.16 -6.39 -4.71
N ALA A 536 -33.48 -6.58 -4.64
CA ALA A 536 -34.18 -6.77 -3.37
C ALA A 536 -33.75 -8.07 -2.65
N ASP A 537 -33.30 -9.09 -3.39
CA ASP A 537 -32.79 -10.36 -2.87
C ASP A 537 -31.34 -10.29 -2.36
N TRP A 538 -30.69 -9.13 -2.47
CA TRP A 538 -29.33 -8.93 -1.96
C TRP A 538 -29.29 -8.76 -0.43
N ASP A 539 -30.45 -8.62 0.23
CA ASP A 539 -30.60 -8.38 1.67
C ASP A 539 -29.81 -7.15 2.15
N TRP A 540 -29.69 -6.13 1.29
CA TRP A 540 -29.05 -4.87 1.61
C TRP A 540 -29.96 -3.90 2.37
N THR A 541 -29.35 -3.05 3.17
CA THR A 541 -30.06 -2.11 4.07
C THR A 541 -30.65 -0.95 3.30
N GLU A 542 -31.86 -0.51 3.65
CA GLU A 542 -32.43 0.73 3.10
C GLU A 542 -31.67 1.97 3.61
N GLY A 543 -31.39 2.91 2.68
CA GLY A 543 -30.65 4.13 2.96
C GLY A 543 -29.16 4.02 2.63
N LEU A 544 -28.39 5.10 2.88
CA LEU A 544 -26.97 5.18 2.55
C LEU A 544 -26.04 4.51 3.58
N ARG A 545 -26.56 4.15 4.76
CA ARG A 545 -25.79 3.50 5.82
C ARG A 545 -26.05 2.00 5.81
N PRO A 546 -25.06 1.15 5.48
CA PRO A 546 -25.21 -0.29 5.65
C PRO A 546 -25.43 -0.64 7.14
N ALA A 547 -26.26 -1.65 7.41
CA ALA A 547 -26.34 -2.24 8.75
C ALA A 547 -25.06 -2.99 9.10
N GLU A 548 -24.72 -3.09 10.38
CA GLU A 548 -23.50 -3.76 10.88
C GLU A 548 -23.44 -5.24 10.44
N ASP A 549 -24.60 -5.89 10.38
CA ASP A 549 -24.82 -7.30 10.05
C ASP A 549 -25.31 -7.53 8.62
N ALA A 550 -25.35 -6.50 7.77
CA ALA A 550 -25.67 -6.66 6.35
C ALA A 550 -24.68 -7.63 5.67
N PRO A 551 -25.10 -8.37 4.63
CA PRO A 551 -24.23 -9.32 3.94
C PRO A 551 -22.93 -8.67 3.46
N VAL A 552 -21.81 -9.39 3.65
CA VAL A 552 -20.49 -9.00 3.15
C VAL A 552 -20.12 -9.90 1.97
N TRP A 553 -19.87 -9.29 0.81
CA TRP A 553 -19.42 -10.01 -0.38
C TRP A 553 -17.96 -9.72 -0.67
N ARG A 554 -17.25 -10.60 -1.39
CA ARG A 554 -15.97 -10.17 -1.96
C ARG A 554 -16.26 -9.12 -3.02
N MET A 555 -15.41 -8.09 -3.10
CA MET A 555 -15.56 -7.04 -4.12
C MET A 555 -15.55 -7.60 -5.56
N SER A 556 -14.84 -8.70 -5.81
CA SER A 556 -14.84 -9.44 -7.08
C SER A 556 -16.21 -10.02 -7.44
N ASP A 557 -17.09 -10.25 -6.47
CA ASP A 557 -18.41 -10.83 -6.74
C ASP A 557 -19.40 -9.78 -7.27
N PHE A 558 -19.07 -8.48 -7.16
CA PHE A 558 -19.98 -7.39 -7.48
C PHE A 558 -20.34 -7.34 -8.97
N ARG A 559 -19.36 -7.42 -9.89
CA ARG A 559 -19.60 -7.33 -11.34
C ARG A 559 -20.65 -8.34 -11.80
N ASP A 560 -20.43 -9.62 -11.52
CA ASP A 560 -21.31 -10.69 -12.02
C ASP A 560 -22.71 -10.58 -11.41
N ARG A 561 -22.81 -10.25 -10.12
CA ARG A 561 -24.08 -10.00 -9.46
C ARG A 561 -24.83 -8.81 -10.08
N PHE A 562 -24.12 -7.72 -10.36
CA PHE A 562 -24.70 -6.55 -11.02
C PHE A 562 -25.20 -6.90 -12.42
N LEU A 563 -24.36 -7.54 -13.25
CA LEU A 563 -24.74 -7.94 -14.60
C LEU A 563 -25.96 -8.86 -14.59
N THR A 564 -26.00 -9.87 -13.71
CA THR A 564 -27.15 -10.77 -13.55
C THR A 564 -28.41 -10.03 -13.08
N ALA A 565 -28.29 -9.16 -12.08
CA ALA A 565 -29.44 -8.44 -11.53
C ALA A 565 -30.15 -7.58 -12.59
N TYR A 566 -29.38 -7.00 -13.53
CA TYR A 566 -29.92 -6.16 -14.61
C TYR A 566 -30.10 -6.90 -15.93
N GLY A 567 -30.35 -8.22 -15.86
CA GLY A 567 -30.85 -9.01 -16.98
C GLY A 567 -29.79 -9.53 -17.94
N SER A 568 -28.50 -9.44 -17.59
CA SER A 568 -27.45 -9.99 -18.46
C SER A 568 -27.46 -11.51 -18.46
N THR A 569 -27.33 -12.12 -19.64
CA THR A 569 -27.33 -13.59 -19.79
C THR A 569 -25.91 -14.12 -19.88
N PRO A 570 -25.45 -15.03 -18.99
CA PRO A 570 -24.09 -15.56 -19.06
C PRO A 570 -23.82 -16.38 -20.33
N HIS A 571 -22.81 -15.97 -21.10
CA HIS A 571 -22.17 -16.81 -22.11
C HIS A 571 -20.67 -16.86 -21.83
N PRO A 572 -20.21 -17.90 -21.11
CA PRO A 572 -18.84 -17.92 -20.63
C PRO A 572 -17.81 -18.10 -21.73
N THR A 573 -16.66 -17.41 -21.62
CA THR A 573 -15.43 -17.74 -22.34
C THR A 573 -14.52 -18.63 -21.48
N GLY A 574 -13.84 -19.58 -22.12
CA GLY A 574 -12.83 -20.43 -21.48
C GLY A 574 -11.43 -19.81 -21.54
N GLY A 575 -10.60 -20.11 -20.53
CA GLY A 575 -9.20 -19.67 -20.43
C GLY A 575 -8.16 -20.66 -20.96
#